data_AF-A0A2V8LCD8-F1
#
_entry.id   AF-A0A2V8LCD8-F1
#
_cell.length_a   1.000
_cell.length_b   1.000
_cell.length_c   1.000
_cell.angle_alpha   90.00
_cell.angle_beta   90.00
_cell.angle_gamma   90.00
#
_symmetry.space_group_name_H-M   'P 1'
#
loop_
_entity.id
_entity.type
_entity.pdbx_description
1 polymer ?
#
loop_
_entity_poly.entity_id
_entity_poly.type
_entity_poly.pdbx_seq_one_letter_code
_entity_poly.pdbx_strand_id
1 'polypeptide(L)'
;MSRVIKTIEIEGEPAKALFDTGAFHSYLLRRYLEGLPSRIVPVNNPYDVALGGETIHITERALVNGKIEGLDFDTSLVPVDSLGKANGHHLDAIIGAVTMEVWEITVNPRDGTLGLEGLKRREFTEY
;
A
#
# COMPACT_ATOMS: atom_id res chain seq x y z
N MET A 1 -19.34 5.54 3.03
CA MET A 1 -18.46 5.49 1.84
C MET A 1 -17.95 4.08 1.71
N SER A 2 -18.11 3.44 0.56
CA SER A 2 -17.65 2.08 0.30
C SER A 2 -16.13 2.04 0.30
N ARG A 3 -15.57 1.12 1.08
CA ARG A 3 -14.13 0.83 1.08
C ARG A 3 -13.79 0.05 -0.19
N VAL A 4 -12.77 0.49 -0.92
CA VAL A 4 -12.32 -0.19 -2.14
C VAL A 4 -11.22 -1.18 -1.78
N ILE A 5 -11.52 -2.46 -1.94
CA ILE A 5 -10.61 -3.57 -1.63
C ILE A 5 -10.34 -4.33 -2.91
N LYS A 6 -9.05 -4.56 -3.22
CA LYS A 6 -8.62 -5.37 -4.38
C LYS A 6 -7.55 -6.35 -3.93
N THR A 7 -7.43 -7.47 -4.64
CA THR A 7 -6.24 -8.29 -4.56
C THR A 7 -5.20 -7.69 -5.52
N ILE A 8 -4.02 -7.40 -5.00
CA ILE A 8 -2.85 -6.92 -5.75
C ILE A 8 -1.70 -7.90 -5.52
N GLU A 9 -0.61 -7.77 -6.26
CA GLU A 9 0.64 -8.48 -5.96
C GLU A 9 1.60 -7.54 -5.21
N ILE A 10 2.29 -8.05 -4.20
CA ILE A 10 3.42 -7.37 -3.54
C ILE A 10 4.56 -8.38 -3.42
N GLU A 11 5.73 -8.03 -3.97
CA GLU A 11 6.90 -8.92 -4.08
C GLU A 11 6.54 -10.32 -4.65
N GLY A 12 5.57 -10.37 -5.57
CA GLY A 12 5.12 -11.60 -6.23
C GLY A 12 4.06 -12.41 -5.48
N GLU A 13 3.69 -12.01 -4.26
CA GLU A 13 2.66 -12.66 -3.44
C GLU A 13 1.32 -11.91 -3.51
N PRO A 14 0.17 -12.61 -3.60
CA PRO A 14 -1.14 -11.96 -3.59
C PRO A 14 -1.44 -11.35 -2.21
N ALA A 15 -1.84 -10.08 -2.20
CA ALA A 15 -2.20 -9.32 -1.01
C ALA A 15 -3.58 -8.65 -1.18
N LYS A 16 -4.47 -8.83 -0.21
CA LYS A 16 -5.74 -8.11 -0.16
C LYS A 16 -5.52 -6.70 0.40
N ALA A 17 -5.57 -5.72 -0.49
CA ALA A 17 -5.27 -4.33 -0.19
C ALA A 17 -6.53 -3.47 -0.09
N LEU A 18 -6.60 -2.66 0.97
CA LEU A 18 -7.54 -1.54 1.07
C LEU A 18 -6.90 -0.29 0.46
N PHE A 19 -7.59 0.38 -0.45
CA PHE A 19 -7.19 1.69 -0.97
C PHE A 19 -7.84 2.76 -0.10
N ASP A 20 -7.05 3.40 0.76
CA ASP A 20 -7.53 4.32 1.80
C ASP A 20 -6.89 5.70 1.65
N THR A 21 -7.67 6.66 1.14
CA THR A 21 -7.22 8.05 0.99
C THR A 21 -7.05 8.77 2.33
N GLY A 22 -7.59 8.22 3.43
CA GLY A 22 -7.40 8.74 4.78
C GLY A 22 -6.10 8.25 5.45
N ALA A 23 -5.47 7.20 4.93
CA ALA A 23 -4.18 6.73 5.39
C ALA A 23 -3.07 7.45 4.62
N PHE A 24 -2.22 8.23 5.31
CA PHE A 24 -1.12 8.94 4.63
C PHE A 24 -0.06 7.97 4.06
N HIS A 25 0.37 7.01 4.89
CA HIS A 25 1.31 5.96 4.50
C HIS A 25 0.59 4.68 4.04
N SER A 26 1.30 3.87 3.27
CA SER A 26 0.93 2.49 2.99
C SER A 26 1.44 1.56 4.10
N TYR A 27 0.74 0.46 4.34
CA TYR A 27 1.04 -0.54 5.36
C TYR A 27 0.96 -1.95 4.78
N LEU A 28 1.79 -2.86 5.27
CA LEU A 28 1.82 -4.25 4.83
C LEU A 28 2.06 -5.16 6.02
N LEU A 29 1.39 -6.32 6.04
CA LEU A 29 1.71 -7.35 7.01
C LEU A 29 3.17 -7.80 6.87
N ARG A 30 3.91 -7.77 7.97
CA ARG A 30 5.33 -8.11 8.06
C ARG A 30 5.68 -9.45 7.39
N ARG A 31 4.77 -10.43 7.43
CA ARG A 31 4.95 -11.75 6.81
C ARG A 31 5.30 -11.70 5.32
N TYR A 32 4.87 -10.67 4.58
CA TYR A 32 5.21 -10.48 3.17
C TYR A 32 6.67 -10.07 2.94
N LEU A 33 7.39 -9.70 3.99
CA LEU A 33 8.79 -9.28 3.96
C LEU A 33 9.72 -10.34 4.56
N GLU A 34 9.19 -11.49 4.98
CA GLU A 34 10.00 -12.61 5.46
C GLU A 34 10.95 -13.08 4.36
N GLY A 35 12.25 -13.11 4.66
CA GLY A 35 13.28 -13.45 3.68
C GLY A 35 13.72 -12.31 2.76
N LEU A 36 13.20 -11.09 2.94
CA LEU A 36 13.54 -9.91 2.14
C LEU A 36 14.19 -8.78 2.97
N PRO A 37 15.28 -9.04 3.74
CA PRO A 37 15.86 -8.04 4.64
C PRO A 37 16.40 -6.79 3.90
N SER A 38 16.80 -6.93 2.64
CA SER A 38 17.29 -5.82 1.81
C SER A 38 16.21 -4.80 1.45
N ARG A 39 14.92 -5.12 1.66
CA ARG A 39 13.82 -4.19 1.43
C ARG A 39 13.56 -3.28 2.62
N ILE A 40 14.00 -3.67 3.82
CA ILE A 40 13.69 -2.99 5.08
C ILE A 40 14.78 -1.97 5.41
N VAL A 41 14.36 -0.76 5.75
CA VAL A 41 15.22 0.37 6.09
C VAL A 41 14.76 0.96 7.43
N PRO A 42 15.66 1.13 8.42
CA PRO A 42 15.31 1.77 9.68
C PRO A 42 14.94 3.24 9.45
N VAL A 43 13.97 3.75 10.22
CA VAL A 43 13.66 5.17 10.25
C VAL A 43 14.57 5.84 11.27
N ASN A 44 15.30 6.88 10.85
CA ASN A 44 16.26 7.58 11.70
C ASN A 44 15.61 8.19 12.97
N ASN A 45 14.39 8.71 12.84
CA ASN A 45 13.60 9.27 13.94
C ASN A 45 12.25 8.54 14.02
N PRO A 46 12.12 7.51 14.87
CA PRO A 46 10.86 6.80 15.06
C PRO A 46 9.71 7.74 15.46
N TYR A 47 8.50 7.42 15.04
CA TYR A 47 7.34 8.27 15.24
C TYR A 47 6.04 7.46 15.35
N ASP A 48 5.04 8.05 15.98
CA ASP A 48 3.75 7.39 16.21
C ASP A 48 2.72 7.79 15.16
N VAL A 49 1.92 6.82 14.72
CA VAL A 49 0.78 7.06 13.83
C VAL A 49 -0.46 6.38 14.38
N ALA A 50 -1.60 7.06 14.27
CA ALA A 50 -2.90 6.44 14.53
C ALA A 50 -3.34 5.63 13.31
N LEU A 51 -3.55 4.33 13.49
CA LEU A 51 -4.05 3.41 12.45
C LEU A 51 -5.16 2.54 13.03
N GLY A 52 -6.35 2.59 12.44
CA GLY A 52 -7.46 1.72 12.86
C GLY A 52 -7.96 1.94 14.29
N GLY A 53 -7.65 3.09 14.91
CA GLY A 53 -7.98 3.38 16.32
C GLY A 53 -6.88 3.00 17.32
N GLU A 54 -5.78 2.42 16.84
CA GLU A 54 -4.60 2.09 17.64
C GLU A 54 -3.46 3.04 17.31
N THR A 55 -2.51 3.19 18.24
CA THR A 55 -1.25 3.91 17.98
C THR A 55 -0.17 2.89 17.65
N ILE A 56 0.46 3.04 16.49
CA ILE A 56 1.57 2.21 16.05
C ILE A 56 2.88 3.01 16.10
N HIS A 57 3.92 2.42 16.67
CA HIS A 57 5.25 3.01 16.73
C HIS A 57 6.07 2.59 15.51
N ILE A 58 6.40 3.53 14.64
CA ILE A 58 7.08 3.26 13.37
C ILE A 58 8.59 3.40 13.55
N THR A 59 9.30 2.29 13.46
CA THR A 59 10.77 2.22 13.56
C THR A 59 11.46 1.92 12.23
N GLU A 60 10.72 1.46 11.23
CA GLU A 60 11.24 1.00 9.95
C GLU A 60 10.21 1.18 8.83
N ARG A 61 10.70 1.14 7.60
CA ARG A 61 9.90 1.07 6.38
C ARG A 61 10.44 0.00 5.46
N ALA A 62 9.63 -0.44 4.51
CA ALA A 62 10.08 -1.29 3.42
C ALA A 62 9.83 -0.61 2.07
N LEU A 63 10.76 -0.78 1.13
CA LEU A 63 10.55 -0.45 -0.28
C LEU A 63 10.20 -1.75 -1.02
N VAL A 64 9.02 -1.81 -1.62
CA VAL A 64 8.52 -3.01 -2.29
C VAL A 64 8.07 -2.70 -3.71
N ASN A 65 8.05 -3.73 -4.55
CA ASN A 65 7.41 -3.75 -5.85
C ASN A 65 6.06 -4.42 -5.73
N GLY A 66 5.12 -3.99 -6.54
CA GLY A 66 3.82 -4.63 -6.64
C GLY A 66 3.21 -4.53 -8.01
N LYS A 67 2.08 -5.21 -8.19
CA LYS A 67 1.25 -5.10 -9.39
C LYS A 67 -0.20 -4.91 -9.05
N ILE A 68 -0.84 -3.98 -9.75
CA ILE A 68 -2.30 -3.79 -9.72
C ILE A 68 -2.82 -4.12 -11.11
N GLU A 69 -3.63 -5.17 -11.22
CA GLU A 69 -4.18 -5.62 -12.52
C GLU A 69 -3.06 -5.88 -13.57
N GLY A 70 -1.91 -6.40 -13.11
CA GLY A 70 -0.74 -6.68 -13.94
C GLY A 70 0.15 -5.47 -14.24
N LEU A 71 -0.25 -4.26 -13.84
CA LEU A 71 0.55 -3.05 -14.00
C LEU A 71 1.49 -2.88 -12.81
N ASP A 72 2.79 -2.79 -13.10
CA ASP A 72 3.84 -2.65 -12.09
C ASP A 72 3.78 -1.27 -11.40
N PHE A 73 4.10 -1.26 -10.11
CA PHE A 73 4.40 -0.07 -9.32
C PHE A 73 5.44 -0.41 -8.24
N ASP A 74 6.08 0.60 -7.66
CA ASP A 74 6.90 0.46 -6.46
C ASP A 74 6.45 1.44 -5.38
N THR A 75 6.66 1.11 -4.11
CA THR A 75 6.29 2.01 -3.03
C THR A 75 7.08 1.76 -1.76
N SER A 76 7.29 2.83 -1.00
CA SER A 76 7.61 2.69 0.42
C SER A 76 6.33 2.39 1.22
N LEU A 77 6.44 1.56 2.25
CA LEU A 77 5.36 1.23 3.17
C LEU A 77 5.90 0.91 4.57
N VAL A 78 5.00 0.82 5.54
CA VAL A 78 5.31 0.50 6.92
C VAL A 78 4.95 -0.97 7.20
N PRO A 79 5.93 -1.82 7.57
CA PRO A 79 5.66 -3.17 8.04
C PRO A 79 4.87 -3.15 9.36
N VAL A 80 3.81 -3.95 9.46
CA VAL A 80 3.00 -4.09 10.68
C VAL A 80 2.67 -5.55 10.96
N ASP A 81 2.47 -5.91 12.23
CA ASP A 81 2.21 -7.31 12.60
C ASP A 81 0.75 -7.71 12.39
N SER A 82 -0.16 -6.74 12.39
CA SER A 82 -1.57 -6.98 12.14
C SER A 82 -2.22 -5.82 11.41
N LEU A 83 -3.24 -6.16 10.62
CA LEU A 83 -4.19 -5.24 10.04
C LEU A 83 -5.59 -5.75 10.36
N GLY A 84 -6.50 -4.80 10.57
CA GLY A 84 -7.88 -5.09 10.90
C GLY A 84 -8.68 -5.66 9.73
N LYS A 85 -10.00 -5.50 9.82
CA LYS A 85 -10.93 -5.91 8.77
C LYS A 85 -11.54 -4.70 8.06
N ALA A 86 -11.80 -4.87 6.77
CA ALA A 86 -12.65 -3.98 6.00
C ALA A 86 -13.67 -4.79 5.23
N ASN A 87 -14.95 -4.40 5.30
CA ASN A 87 -16.07 -5.10 4.66
C ASN A 87 -16.10 -6.62 4.93
N GLY A 88 -15.74 -7.04 6.15
CA GLY A 88 -15.68 -8.45 6.55
C GLY A 88 -14.42 -9.21 6.11
N HIS A 89 -13.52 -8.61 5.33
CA HIS A 89 -12.27 -9.22 4.91
C HIS A 89 -11.10 -8.80 5.79
N HIS A 90 -10.24 -9.76 6.14
CA HIS A 90 -8.91 -9.46 6.67
C HIS A 90 -8.07 -8.76 5.62
N LEU A 91 -7.33 -7.73 6.03
CA LEU A 91 -6.45 -6.98 5.16
C LEU A 91 -5.02 -7.49 5.27
N ASP A 92 -4.34 -7.54 4.12
CA ASP A 92 -2.92 -7.80 4.03
C ASP A 92 -2.12 -6.52 3.85
N ALA A 93 -2.74 -5.51 3.20
CA ALA A 93 -2.15 -4.23 2.94
C ALA A 93 -3.16 -3.08 3.04
N ILE A 94 -2.65 -1.88 3.28
CA ILE A 94 -3.34 -0.61 3.04
C ILE A 94 -2.48 0.18 2.06
N ILE A 95 -3.06 0.59 0.94
CA ILE A 95 -2.44 1.54 0.00
C ILE A 95 -2.93 2.94 0.38
N GLY A 96 -2.01 3.72 0.92
CA GLY A 96 -2.26 5.08 1.40
C GLY A 96 -2.15 6.13 0.30
N ALA A 97 -2.49 7.37 0.68
CA ALA A 97 -2.55 8.54 -0.18
C ALA A 97 -1.25 8.79 -0.94
N VAL A 98 -0.07 8.71 -0.30
CA VAL A 98 1.23 8.97 -0.95
C VAL A 98 1.47 8.01 -2.12
N THR A 99 1.24 6.72 -1.93
CA THR A 99 1.41 5.73 -3.01
C THR A 99 0.41 5.99 -4.14
N MET A 100 -0.85 6.29 -3.80
CA MET A 100 -1.85 6.58 -4.82
C MET A 100 -1.52 7.84 -5.61
N GLU A 101 -1.00 8.88 -4.97
CA GLU A 101 -0.63 10.13 -5.62
C GLU A 101 0.55 9.95 -6.58
N VAL A 102 1.62 9.28 -6.12
CA VAL A 102 2.82 9.00 -6.95
C VAL A 102 2.47 8.24 -8.23
N TRP A 103 1.53 7.30 -8.15
CA TRP A 103 1.11 6.47 -9.29
C TRP A 103 -0.18 6.94 -9.96
N GLU A 104 -0.70 8.11 -9.57
CA GLU A 104 -1.97 8.68 -10.02
C GLU A 104 -3.15 7.68 -9.98
N ILE A 105 -3.16 6.83 -8.95
CA ILE A 105 -4.24 5.89 -8.68
C ILE A 105 -5.43 6.68 -8.15
N THR A 106 -6.55 6.58 -8.86
CA THR A 106 -7.82 7.18 -8.41
C THR A 106 -8.76 6.10 -7.90
N VAL A 107 -9.52 6.42 -6.86
CA VAL A 107 -10.48 5.50 -6.24
C VAL A 107 -11.90 5.97 -6.52
N ASN A 108 -12.72 5.12 -7.14
CA ASN A 108 -14.14 5.38 -7.28
C ASN A 108 -14.92 4.58 -6.23
N PRO A 109 -15.35 5.21 -5.11
CA PRO A 109 -16.06 4.49 -4.08
C PRO A 109 -17.45 4.03 -4.54
N ARG A 110 -18.07 4.65 -5.56
CA ARG A 110 -19.45 4.31 -5.96
C ARG A 110 -19.57 2.89 -6.52
N ASP A 111 -18.58 2.46 -7.28
CA ASP A 111 -18.55 1.14 -7.94
C ASP A 111 -17.35 0.28 -7.52
N GLY A 112 -16.44 0.80 -6.70
CA GLY A 112 -15.27 0.07 -6.22
C GLY A 112 -14.18 -0.12 -7.28
N THR A 113 -14.14 0.72 -8.31
CA THR A 113 -13.12 0.70 -9.36
C THR A 113 -11.92 1.57 -9.01
N LEU A 114 -10.79 1.26 -9.66
CA LEU A 114 -9.57 2.05 -9.61
C LEU A 114 -9.29 2.62 -11.00
N GLY A 115 -8.90 3.89 -11.06
CA GLY A 115 -8.26 4.43 -12.26
C GLY A 115 -6.75 4.21 -12.17
N LEU A 116 -6.18 3.55 -13.18
CA LEU A 116 -4.77 3.11 -13.20
C LEU A 116 -3.97 3.71 -14.37
N GLU A 117 -4.46 4.81 -14.96
CA GLU A 117 -3.82 5.43 -16.14
C GLU A 117 -2.41 5.95 -15.83
N GLY A 118 -2.13 6.35 -14.59
CA GLY A 118 -0.77 6.71 -14.16
C GLY A 118 0.22 5.57 -14.28
N LEU A 119 -0.16 4.35 -13.87
CA LEU A 119 0.71 3.17 -13.96
C LEU A 119 1.02 2.78 -15.42
N LYS A 120 0.15 3.12 -16.37
CA LYS A 120 0.36 2.84 -17.80
C LYS A 120 1.30 3.83 -18.48
N ARG A 121 1.38 5.07 -17.97
CA ARG A 121 2.11 6.19 -18.60
C ARG A 121 3.63 6.17 -18.38
N ARG A 122 4.23 5.01 -18.07
CA ARG A 122 5.64 4.90 -17.68
C ARG A 122 6.55 5.72 -18.62
N GLU A 123 7.13 6.76 -18.01
CA GLU A 123 8.08 7.76 -18.51
C GLU A 123 7.54 8.96 -19.32
N PHE A 124 7.94 10.16 -18.89
CA PHE A 124 8.13 11.33 -19.73
C PHE A 124 8.90 10.89 -20.99
N THR A 125 8.23 10.86 -22.13
CA THR A 125 8.88 10.83 -23.44
C THR A 125 8.86 12.25 -23.99
N GLU A 126 9.81 13.07 -23.58
CA GLU A 126 10.28 14.15 -24.45
C GLU A 126 11.55 13.65 -25.14
N TYR A 127 11.47 13.63 -26.47
CA TYR A 127 12.49 13.19 -27.42
C TYR A 127 13.81 13.96 -27.28
#